data_AF-A0A6G1SXE6-F1
#
_entry.id   AF-A0A6G1SXE6-F1
#
_cell.length_a   1.000
_cell.length_b   1.000
_cell.length_c   1.000
_cell.angle_alpha   90.00
_cell.angle_beta   90.00
_cell.angle_gamma   90.00
#
_symmetry.space_group_name_H-M   'P 1'
#
loop_
_entity.id
_entity.type
_entity.pdbx_description
1 polymer ?
#
loop_
_entity_poly.entity_id
_entity_poly.type
_entity_poly.pdbx_seq_one_letter_code
_entity_poly.pdbx_strand_id
1 'polypeptide(L)'
;MSKLRTRIREIGRPGDGPLGFARLAGRDERRHMLVMAQVSDGEAARAAIEAGADVLLAGSPSAVAAAVEAAGSRPVGVRLESGTAAEASTAVEAGADFLVFDDARTEARALSGHDAGRVLLLDDDRSEERLRSLAGLALDAVLAGDATPRMTVRDQLRLRRIVELSGAPLIIEAGTGAEEAALETWRDAGAPLVLVGGAEAVRAVVEAAGRVPAPRKPRASGAMPLVPAASTTASHDHDDDDD
;
A
#
# COMPACT_ATOMS: atom_id res chain seq x y z
N MET A 1 -12.87 -5.67 -0.08
CA MET A 1 -11.79 -4.63 -0.16
C MET A 1 -10.83 -4.89 1.00
N SER A 2 -9.55 -5.13 0.74
CA SER A 2 -8.57 -5.46 1.79
C SER A 2 -8.32 -4.31 2.78
N LYS A 3 -8.01 -4.66 4.04
CA LYS A 3 -7.58 -3.70 5.07
C LYS A 3 -6.24 -3.08 4.69
N LEU A 4 -5.37 -3.81 4.00
CA LEU A 4 -4.11 -3.29 3.46
C LEU A 4 -4.34 -2.07 2.56
N ARG A 5 -5.22 -2.19 1.55
CA ARG A 5 -5.50 -1.07 0.64
C ARG A 5 -6.08 0.14 1.37
N THR A 6 -6.93 -0.11 2.38
CA THR A 6 -7.49 0.96 3.22
C THR A 6 -6.39 1.69 3.98
N ARG A 7 -5.46 0.96 4.62
CA ARG A 7 -4.31 1.55 5.33
C ARG A 7 -3.40 2.36 4.43
N ILE A 8 -3.11 1.87 3.21
CA ILE A 8 -2.32 2.62 2.22
C ILE A 8 -3.01 3.93 1.84
N ARG A 9 -4.34 3.92 1.68
CA ARG A 9 -5.09 5.13 1.32
C ARG A 9 -5.19 6.13 2.47
N GLU A 10 -5.22 5.65 3.71
CA GLU A 10 -5.34 6.48 4.92
C GLU A 10 -4.00 7.09 5.36
N ILE A 11 -2.88 6.58 4.86
CA ILE A 11 -1.55 7.08 5.19
C ILE A 11 -1.45 8.60 4.95
N GLY A 12 -1.04 9.35 5.98
CA GLY A 12 -0.91 10.80 5.90
C GLY A 12 -2.22 11.59 5.69
N ARG A 13 -3.40 10.96 5.58
CA ARG A 13 -4.67 11.70 5.53
C ARG A 13 -4.94 12.33 6.88
N PRO A 14 -5.41 13.59 6.94
CA PRO A 14 -6.03 14.12 8.14
C PRO A 14 -7.16 13.17 8.53
N GLY A 15 -7.21 12.76 9.80
CA GLY A 15 -8.39 12.05 10.30
C GLY A 15 -9.56 13.03 10.25
N ASP A 16 -10.78 12.51 10.26
CA ASP A 16 -12.00 13.28 10.45
C ASP A 16 -11.96 13.92 11.85
N GLY A 17 -11.19 15.00 11.96
CA GLY A 17 -11.12 15.81 13.16
C GLY A 17 -12.45 16.54 13.34
N PRO A 18 -12.81 16.89 14.59
CA PRO A 18 -14.01 17.67 14.83
C PRO A 18 -13.98 18.94 13.99
N LEU A 19 -15.07 19.21 13.26
CA LEU A 19 -15.27 20.44 12.52
C LEU A 19 -15.23 21.62 13.52
N GLY A 20 -14.12 22.34 13.60
CA GLY A 20 -13.94 23.46 14.53
C GLY A 20 -12.64 24.24 14.34
N PHE A 21 -12.61 25.49 14.80
CA PHE A 21 -11.50 26.43 14.66
C PHE A 21 -10.35 26.23 15.68
N ALA A 22 -10.37 25.13 16.44
CA ALA A 22 -9.27 24.82 17.35
C ALA A 22 -8.03 24.41 16.56
N ARG A 23 -6.89 25.06 16.80
CA ARG A 23 -5.60 24.58 16.29
C ARG A 23 -5.35 23.19 16.86
N LEU A 24 -5.40 22.17 16.02
CA LEU A 24 -4.85 20.85 16.34
C LEU A 24 -3.32 20.97 16.45
N ALA A 25 -2.81 21.32 17.63
CA ALA A 25 -1.47 20.92 18.03
C ALA A 25 -1.47 19.38 18.08
N GLY A 26 -0.67 18.73 17.22
CA GLY A 26 -0.62 17.25 17.11
C GLY A 26 -0.89 16.69 15.70
N ARG A 27 -1.06 17.53 14.67
CA ARG A 27 -1.16 17.04 13.27
C ARG A 27 0.16 16.55 12.67
N ASP A 28 1.30 16.85 13.31
CA ASP A 28 2.65 16.70 12.75
C ASP A 28 3.39 15.41 13.15
N GLU A 29 2.79 14.54 13.97
CA GLU A 29 3.39 13.25 14.37
C GLU A 29 2.95 12.07 13.50
N ARG A 30 2.31 12.35 12.34
CA ARG A 30 1.78 11.31 11.48
C ARG A 30 2.88 10.73 10.62
N ARG A 31 3.09 9.41 10.75
CA ARG A 31 3.95 8.69 9.82
C ARG A 31 3.37 8.75 8.41
N HIS A 32 4.23 9.10 7.46
CA HIS A 32 3.94 9.08 6.02
C HIS A 32 4.47 7.83 5.34
N MET A 33 4.96 6.88 6.13
CA MET A 33 5.46 5.56 5.73
C MET A 33 4.88 4.51 6.67
N LEU A 34 4.45 3.38 6.11
CA LEU A 34 3.95 2.22 6.84
C LEU A 34 5.04 1.15 6.91
N VAL A 35 5.14 0.47 8.05
CA VAL A 35 6.13 -0.59 8.26
C VAL A 35 5.46 -1.95 8.24
N MET A 36 5.84 -2.79 7.27
CA MET A 36 5.45 -4.19 7.16
C MET A 36 6.56 -5.06 7.75
N ALA A 37 6.20 -5.98 8.64
CA ALA A 37 7.16 -6.92 9.22
C ALA A 37 7.00 -8.31 8.62
N GLN A 38 8.11 -8.91 8.18
CA GLN A 38 8.16 -10.32 7.82
C GLN A 38 8.26 -11.18 9.07
N VAL A 39 7.35 -12.15 9.20
CA VAL A 39 7.23 -12.99 10.38
C VAL A 39 7.18 -14.46 9.98
N SER A 40 7.90 -15.30 10.74
CA SER A 40 7.95 -16.75 10.53
C SER A 40 7.11 -17.53 11.55
N ASP A 41 6.86 -16.93 12.72
CA ASP A 41 6.13 -17.54 13.82
C ASP A 41 5.31 -16.49 14.60
N GLY A 42 4.51 -16.98 15.56
CA GLY A 42 3.67 -16.13 16.41
C GLY A 42 4.46 -15.27 17.40
N GLU A 43 5.68 -15.65 17.78
CA GLU A 43 6.50 -14.87 18.71
C GLU A 43 7.11 -13.66 18.01
N ALA A 44 7.67 -13.86 16.81
CA ALA A 44 8.11 -12.83 15.90
C ALA A 44 6.97 -11.89 15.53
N ALA A 45 5.75 -12.40 15.35
CA ALA A 45 4.57 -11.57 15.14
C ALA A 45 4.30 -10.63 16.32
N ARG A 46 4.30 -11.14 17.56
CA ARG A 46 4.12 -10.30 18.77
C ARG A 46 5.24 -9.27 18.90
N ALA A 47 6.49 -9.71 18.75
CA ALA A 47 7.65 -8.83 18.84
C ALA A 47 7.63 -7.72 17.77
N ALA A 48 7.19 -8.02 16.55
CA ALA A 48 7.02 -7.04 15.49
C ALA A 48 5.91 -6.02 15.79
N ILE A 49 4.80 -6.46 16.39
CA ILE A 49 3.72 -5.56 16.82
C ILE A 49 4.18 -4.65 17.96
N GLU A 50 4.89 -5.19 18.94
CA GLU A 50 5.49 -4.41 20.03
C GLU A 50 6.54 -3.41 19.52
N ALA A 51 7.27 -3.77 18.46
CA ALA A 51 8.19 -2.87 17.77
C ALA A 51 7.49 -1.78 16.93
N GLY A 52 6.15 -1.83 16.78
CA GLY A 52 5.36 -0.79 16.13
C GLY A 52 5.02 -1.06 14.65
N ALA A 53 5.08 -2.32 14.20
CA ALA A 53 4.66 -2.71 12.85
C ALA A 53 3.18 -2.36 12.58
N ASP A 54 2.90 -1.91 11.37
CA ASP A 54 1.55 -1.58 10.91
C ASP A 54 0.87 -2.77 10.22
N VAL A 55 1.67 -3.60 9.54
CA VAL A 55 1.23 -4.74 8.74
C VAL A 55 2.16 -5.93 9.00
N LEU A 56 1.62 -7.15 9.01
CA LEU A 56 2.43 -8.38 9.11
C LEU A 56 2.38 -9.16 7.79
N LEU A 57 3.50 -9.78 7.42
CA LEU A 57 3.60 -10.71 6.30
C LEU A 57 4.15 -12.05 6.81
N ALA A 58 3.30 -13.06 6.83
CA ALA A 58 3.69 -14.43 7.15
C ALA A 58 4.45 -15.07 5.99
N GLY A 59 5.61 -15.66 6.27
CA GLY A 59 6.41 -16.36 5.27
C GLY A 59 5.81 -17.68 4.79
N SER A 60 4.85 -18.25 5.53
CA SER A 60 4.19 -19.51 5.19
C SER A 60 2.70 -19.49 5.57
N PRO A 61 1.85 -20.33 4.92
CA PRO A 61 0.45 -20.48 5.29
C PRO A 61 0.24 -20.96 6.73
N SER A 62 1.14 -21.80 7.24
CA SER A 62 1.07 -22.34 8.60
C SER A 62 1.26 -21.27 9.69
N ALA A 63 1.96 -20.18 9.38
CA ALA A 63 2.21 -19.10 10.33
C ALA A 63 1.06 -18.07 10.39
N VAL A 64 0.11 -18.10 9.46
CA VAL A 64 -0.96 -17.10 9.34
C VAL A 64 -1.84 -17.06 10.59
N ALA A 65 -2.32 -18.21 11.07
CA ALA A 65 -3.20 -18.24 12.24
C ALA A 65 -2.55 -17.61 13.47
N ALA A 66 -1.29 -17.96 13.75
CA ALA A 66 -0.52 -17.40 14.86
C ALA A 66 -0.25 -15.90 14.68
N ALA A 67 0.01 -15.45 13.45
CA ALA A 67 0.19 -14.04 13.14
C ALA A 67 -1.11 -13.23 13.28
N VAL A 68 -2.26 -13.80 12.90
CA VAL A 68 -3.57 -13.17 13.04
C VAL A 68 -3.94 -13.00 14.52
N GLU A 69 -3.71 -14.02 15.35
CA GLU A 69 -3.91 -13.92 16.80
C GLU A 69 -3.05 -12.80 17.42
N ALA A 70 -1.80 -12.65 16.98
CA ALA A 70 -0.90 -11.61 17.46
C ALA A 70 -1.22 -10.20 16.91
N ALA A 71 -1.72 -10.11 15.67
CA ALA A 71 -1.96 -8.85 14.99
C ALA A 71 -3.14 -8.05 15.54
N GLY A 72 -4.14 -8.74 16.12
CA GLY A 72 -5.38 -8.14 16.58
C GLY A 72 -6.17 -7.51 15.43
N SER A 73 -6.11 -6.18 15.29
CA SER A 73 -6.83 -5.43 14.25
C SER A 73 -5.99 -5.09 13.01
N ARG A 74 -4.69 -5.41 13.01
CA ARG A 74 -3.78 -5.09 11.90
C ARG A 74 -3.93 -6.09 10.75
N PRO A 75 -3.75 -5.65 9.48
CA PRO A 75 -3.76 -6.56 8.34
C PRO A 75 -2.59 -7.55 8.42
N VAL A 76 -2.88 -8.81 8.11
CA VAL A 76 -1.91 -9.90 8.01
C VAL A 76 -2.00 -10.45 6.59
N GLY A 77 -0.87 -10.58 5.91
CA GLY A 77 -0.79 -11.26 4.63
C GLY A 77 0.08 -12.51 4.69
N VAL A 78 0.07 -13.26 3.60
CA VAL A 78 0.90 -14.46 3.43
C VAL A 78 1.70 -14.39 2.14
N ARG A 79 2.95 -14.85 2.17
CA ARG A 79 3.79 -15.03 0.98
C ARG A 79 3.55 -16.42 0.38
N LEU A 80 3.02 -16.45 -0.83
CA LEU A 80 2.66 -17.62 -1.63
C LEU A 80 3.34 -17.52 -2.99
N GLU A 81 4.65 -17.78 -3.05
CA GLU A 81 5.43 -17.65 -4.30
C GLU A 81 5.06 -18.70 -5.35
N SER A 82 4.45 -19.82 -4.96
CA SER A 82 3.95 -20.86 -5.88
C SER A 82 2.63 -21.43 -5.34
N GLY A 83 1.70 -20.54 -5.00
CA GLY A 83 0.48 -20.91 -4.30
C GLY A 83 -0.50 -21.68 -5.17
N THR A 84 -1.02 -22.78 -4.62
CA THR A 84 -2.19 -23.50 -5.14
C THR A 84 -3.49 -22.91 -4.60
N ALA A 85 -4.62 -23.23 -5.23
CA ALA A 85 -5.92 -22.81 -4.73
C ALA A 85 -6.23 -23.29 -3.30
N ALA A 86 -5.74 -24.47 -2.91
CA ALA A 86 -5.95 -25.01 -1.58
C ALA A 86 -5.18 -24.21 -0.51
N GLU A 87 -3.95 -23.81 -0.80
CA GLU A 87 -3.12 -23.01 0.12
C GLU A 87 -3.67 -21.60 0.30
N ALA A 88 -4.13 -20.98 -0.78
CA ALA A 88 -4.79 -19.68 -0.72
C ALA A 88 -6.08 -19.73 0.11
N SER A 89 -6.94 -20.73 -0.10
CA SER A 89 -8.17 -20.90 0.70
C SER A 89 -7.84 -21.09 2.18
N THR A 90 -6.87 -21.96 2.49
CA THR A 90 -6.45 -22.21 3.87
C THR A 90 -5.94 -20.94 4.55
N ALA A 91 -5.14 -20.13 3.85
CA ALA A 91 -4.64 -18.87 4.41
C ALA A 91 -5.74 -17.84 4.63
N VAL A 92 -6.70 -17.72 3.69
CA VAL A 92 -7.83 -16.80 3.82
C VAL A 92 -8.78 -17.23 4.93
N GLU A 93 -9.06 -18.52 5.06
CA GLU A 93 -9.85 -19.10 6.16
C GLU A 93 -9.17 -18.88 7.52
N ALA A 94 -7.84 -18.92 7.57
CA ALA A 94 -7.05 -18.57 8.75
C ALA A 94 -7.04 -17.05 9.06
N GLY A 95 -7.64 -16.21 8.21
CA GLY A 95 -7.79 -14.77 8.44
C GLY A 95 -6.80 -13.87 7.70
N ALA A 96 -6.10 -14.37 6.67
CA ALA A 96 -5.26 -13.53 5.83
C ALA A 96 -6.08 -12.45 5.10
N ASP A 97 -5.66 -11.20 5.21
CA ASP A 97 -6.25 -10.04 4.55
C ASP A 97 -5.76 -9.86 3.10
N PHE A 98 -4.54 -10.30 2.79
CA PHE A 98 -3.97 -10.22 1.45
C PHE A 98 -2.99 -11.36 1.15
N LEU A 99 -2.80 -11.64 -0.13
CA LEU A 99 -1.90 -12.68 -0.64
C LEU A 99 -0.78 -12.01 -1.45
N VAL A 100 0.47 -12.35 -1.12
CA VAL A 100 1.65 -11.99 -1.92
C VAL A 100 1.97 -13.16 -2.83
N PHE A 101 1.96 -12.94 -4.15
CA PHE A 101 2.12 -14.02 -5.14
C PHE A 101 3.06 -13.64 -6.27
N ASP A 102 3.64 -14.65 -6.92
CA ASP A 102 4.39 -14.54 -8.17
C ASP A 102 3.46 -14.95 -9.33
N ASP A 103 3.27 -14.09 -10.33
CA ASP A 103 2.36 -14.30 -11.46
C ASP A 103 2.83 -15.42 -12.41
N ALA A 104 4.12 -15.77 -12.43
CA ALA A 104 4.64 -16.85 -13.26
C ALA A 104 4.44 -18.23 -12.62
N ARG A 105 4.38 -18.30 -11.28
CA ARG A 105 4.38 -19.57 -10.53
C ARG A 105 3.06 -19.89 -9.83
N THR A 106 2.23 -18.89 -9.58
CA THR A 106 0.98 -19.05 -8.82
C THR A 106 -0.17 -19.45 -9.74
N GLU A 107 -1.00 -20.40 -9.30
CA GLU A 107 -2.18 -20.79 -10.06
C GLU A 107 -3.20 -19.64 -10.11
N ALA A 108 -3.74 -19.31 -11.28
CA ALA A 108 -4.78 -18.27 -11.40
C ALA A 108 -6.02 -18.54 -10.52
N ARG A 109 -6.30 -19.82 -10.23
CA ARG A 109 -7.37 -20.24 -9.31
C ARG A 109 -7.11 -19.86 -7.86
N ALA A 110 -5.85 -19.74 -7.45
CA ALA A 110 -5.48 -19.30 -6.09
C ALA A 110 -5.87 -17.85 -5.80
N LEU A 111 -6.07 -17.03 -6.83
CA LEU A 111 -6.49 -15.63 -6.70
C LEU A 111 -8.00 -15.43 -6.94
N SER A 112 -8.70 -16.50 -7.32
CA SER A 112 -10.11 -16.49 -7.71
C SER A 112 -11.00 -16.94 -6.56
N GLY A 113 -12.07 -16.19 -6.26
CA GLY A 113 -13.07 -16.60 -5.26
C GLY A 113 -12.79 -16.14 -3.83
N HIS A 114 -11.71 -15.39 -3.59
CA HIS A 114 -11.38 -14.83 -2.27
C HIS A 114 -11.54 -13.30 -2.28
N ASP A 115 -12.16 -12.71 -1.24
CA ASP A 115 -12.10 -11.25 -0.98
C ASP A 115 -10.83 -10.89 -0.21
N ALA A 116 -9.70 -11.44 -0.66
CA ALA A 116 -8.38 -11.12 -0.15
C ALA A 116 -7.69 -10.12 -1.07
N GLY A 117 -6.89 -9.24 -0.48
CA GLY A 117 -6.06 -8.32 -1.21
C GLY A 117 -5.00 -9.02 -2.05
N ARG A 118 -4.58 -8.35 -3.12
CA ARG A 118 -3.64 -8.91 -4.11
C ARG A 118 -2.36 -8.11 -4.13
N VAL A 119 -1.26 -8.74 -3.77
CA VAL A 119 0.08 -8.14 -3.83
C VAL A 119 0.94 -8.97 -4.77
N LEU A 120 1.48 -8.36 -5.80
CA LEU A 120 2.37 -9.04 -6.72
C LEU A 120 3.81 -8.94 -6.23
N LEU A 121 4.53 -10.06 -6.19
CA LEU A 121 5.99 -10.10 -6.09
C LEU A 121 6.56 -9.83 -7.48
N LEU A 122 7.21 -8.67 -7.64
CA LEU A 122 7.79 -8.29 -8.93
C LEU A 122 9.21 -8.83 -9.07
N ASP A 123 9.41 -9.70 -10.06
CA ASP A 123 10.72 -10.18 -10.47
C ASP A 123 11.49 -9.15 -11.34
N ASP A 124 12.54 -9.61 -12.03
CA ASP A 124 13.39 -8.79 -12.89
C ASP A 124 12.75 -8.40 -14.24
N ASP A 125 11.69 -9.10 -14.70
CA ASP A 125 10.98 -8.76 -15.95
C ASP A 125 10.05 -7.56 -15.76
N ARG A 126 10.60 -6.37 -15.94
CA ARG A 126 9.89 -5.09 -15.78
C ARG A 126 9.56 -4.46 -17.13
N SER A 127 9.24 -5.30 -18.11
CA SER A 127 8.78 -4.85 -19.42
C SER A 127 7.51 -3.99 -19.29
N GLU A 128 7.37 -3.03 -20.20
CA GLU A 128 6.23 -2.10 -20.16
C GLU A 128 4.89 -2.81 -20.37
N GLU A 129 4.91 -3.80 -21.26
CA GLU A 129 3.75 -4.61 -21.64
C GLU A 129 3.25 -5.42 -20.44
N ARG A 130 4.16 -6.06 -19.70
CA ARG A 130 3.81 -6.77 -18.47
C ARG A 130 3.27 -5.82 -17.42
N LEU A 131 3.96 -4.70 -17.14
CA LEU A 131 3.49 -3.76 -16.12
C LEU A 131 2.08 -3.22 -16.43
N ARG A 132 1.75 -2.96 -17.70
CA ARG A 132 0.40 -2.56 -18.10
C ARG A 132 -0.63 -3.67 -18.00
N SER A 133 -0.27 -4.92 -18.30
CA SER A 133 -1.21 -6.04 -18.18
C SER A 133 -1.59 -6.29 -16.71
N LEU A 134 -0.68 -6.04 -15.78
CA LEU A 134 -0.92 -6.14 -14.34
C LEU A 134 -2.00 -5.18 -13.83
N ALA A 135 -2.20 -4.03 -14.47
CA ALA A 135 -3.26 -3.09 -14.10
C ALA A 135 -4.66 -3.72 -14.15
N GLY A 136 -4.86 -4.73 -14.98
CA GLY A 136 -6.12 -5.49 -15.07
C GLY A 136 -6.40 -6.39 -13.85
N LEU A 137 -5.39 -6.71 -13.03
CA LEU A 137 -5.55 -7.60 -11.87
C LEU A 137 -6.05 -6.90 -10.61
N ALA A 138 -6.23 -5.58 -10.66
CA ALA A 138 -6.65 -4.74 -9.53
C ALA A 138 -5.80 -4.98 -8.28
N LEU A 139 -4.47 -4.89 -8.45
CA LEU A 139 -3.50 -5.08 -7.38
C LEU A 139 -3.67 -4.02 -6.29
N ASP A 140 -3.54 -4.45 -5.03
CA ASP A 140 -3.51 -3.55 -3.88
C ASP A 140 -2.12 -2.95 -3.66
N ALA A 141 -1.07 -3.72 -4.00
CA ALA A 141 0.32 -3.27 -4.00
C ALA A 141 1.21 -4.16 -4.88
N VAL A 142 2.44 -3.71 -5.12
CA VAL A 142 3.50 -4.47 -5.78
C VAL A 142 4.73 -4.48 -4.88
N LEU A 143 5.24 -5.67 -4.55
CA LEU A 143 6.45 -5.87 -3.74
C LEU A 143 7.67 -5.93 -4.65
N ALA A 144 8.61 -5.00 -4.45
CA ALA A 144 9.87 -4.92 -5.20
C ALA A 144 11.08 -5.16 -4.26
N GLY A 145 11.96 -6.07 -4.65
CA GLY A 145 13.06 -6.58 -3.81
C GLY A 145 14.37 -5.80 -3.85
N ASP A 146 14.53 -4.88 -4.79
CA ASP A 146 15.87 -4.40 -5.21
C ASP A 146 16.02 -2.87 -5.18
N ALA A 147 15.25 -2.20 -4.31
CA ALA A 147 15.53 -0.80 -4.02
C ALA A 147 16.69 -0.68 -3.01
N THR A 148 17.75 0.00 -3.43
CA THR A 148 18.87 0.32 -2.56
C THR A 148 18.57 1.56 -1.71
N PRO A 149 19.16 1.69 -0.51
CA PRO A 149 19.03 2.91 0.30
C PRO A 149 19.58 4.17 -0.39
N ARG A 150 20.59 4.00 -1.25
CA ARG A 150 21.20 5.08 -2.04
C ARG A 150 20.77 4.97 -3.49
N MET A 151 19.56 5.46 -3.74
CA MET A 151 18.92 5.38 -5.04
C MET A 151 19.34 6.55 -5.94
N THR A 152 19.66 6.29 -7.21
CA THR A 152 19.87 7.37 -8.19
C THR A 152 18.52 7.92 -8.67
N VAL A 153 18.52 9.10 -9.32
CA VAL A 153 17.30 9.63 -9.98
C VAL A 153 16.74 8.62 -11.00
N ARG A 154 17.62 7.89 -11.70
CA ARG A 154 17.21 6.85 -12.65
C ARG A 154 16.46 5.72 -11.97
N ASP A 155 16.94 5.29 -10.81
CA ASP A 155 16.29 4.23 -10.04
C ASP A 155 14.95 4.72 -9.45
N GLN A 156 14.87 5.98 -9.02
CA GLN A 156 13.61 6.59 -8.61
C GLN A 156 12.57 6.62 -9.75
N LEU A 157 13.00 6.98 -10.96
CA LEU A 157 12.14 6.97 -12.14
C LEU A 157 11.70 5.55 -12.53
N ARG A 158 12.56 4.54 -12.33
CA ARG A 158 12.19 3.13 -12.55
C ARG A 158 11.10 2.68 -11.58
N LEU A 159 11.20 3.03 -10.31
CA LEU A 159 10.15 2.73 -9.33
C LEU A 159 8.83 3.44 -9.66
N ARG A 160 8.88 4.74 -10.00
CA ARG A 160 7.68 5.49 -10.42
C ARG A 160 7.01 4.89 -11.64
N ARG A 161 7.79 4.46 -12.63
CA ARG A 161 7.28 3.76 -13.82
C ARG A 161 6.49 2.50 -13.45
N ILE A 162 6.93 1.73 -12.44
CA ILE A 162 6.18 0.56 -11.98
C ILE A 162 4.82 0.99 -11.42
N VAL A 163 4.79 2.00 -10.55
CA VAL A 163 3.55 2.53 -9.97
C VAL A 163 2.59 3.03 -11.04
N GLU A 164 3.09 3.83 -11.99
CA GLU A 164 2.29 4.43 -13.06
C GLU A 164 1.69 3.38 -14.01
N LEU A 165 2.46 2.35 -14.37
CA LEU A 165 2.02 1.35 -15.33
C LEU A 165 1.18 0.23 -14.70
N SER A 166 1.50 -0.19 -13.47
CA SER A 166 0.72 -1.20 -12.74
C SER A 166 -0.54 -0.63 -12.09
N GLY A 167 -0.58 0.69 -11.85
CA GLY A 167 -1.68 1.35 -11.13
C GLY A 167 -1.70 1.05 -9.63
N ALA A 168 -0.66 0.43 -9.08
CA ALA A 168 -0.58 0.00 -7.69
C ALA A 168 0.62 0.61 -6.95
N PRO A 169 0.47 0.90 -5.64
CA PRO A 169 1.57 1.40 -4.81
C PRO A 169 2.64 0.33 -4.57
N LEU A 170 3.87 0.77 -4.27
CA LEU A 170 4.99 -0.14 -4.03
C LEU A 170 5.16 -0.49 -2.54
N ILE A 171 5.63 -1.72 -2.31
CA ILE A 171 6.24 -2.17 -1.06
C ILE A 171 7.71 -2.46 -1.38
N ILE A 172 8.62 -1.91 -0.59
CA ILE A 172 10.06 -2.13 -0.75
C ILE A 172 10.57 -3.10 0.29
N GLU A 173 11.17 -4.21 -0.14
CA GLU A 173 11.85 -5.14 0.77
C GLU A 173 13.23 -4.59 1.16
N ALA A 174 13.38 -4.16 2.42
CA ALA A 174 14.62 -3.60 2.96
C ALA A 174 15.29 -4.64 3.87
N GLY A 175 16.28 -5.36 3.33
CA GLY A 175 16.86 -6.55 3.98
C GLY A 175 17.40 -6.34 5.41
N THR A 176 17.99 -5.19 5.75
CA THR A 176 18.58 -4.94 7.10
C THR A 176 18.13 -3.63 7.74
N GLY A 177 17.03 -3.04 7.26
CA GLY A 177 16.52 -1.75 7.71
C GLY A 177 16.78 -0.62 6.72
N ALA A 178 16.23 0.56 7.02
CA ALA A 178 16.25 1.73 6.14
C ALA A 178 16.36 3.02 6.94
N GLU A 179 17.23 3.92 6.47
CA GLU A 179 17.40 5.25 7.05
C GLU A 179 16.31 6.21 6.57
N GLU A 180 16.11 7.30 7.32
CA GLU A 180 15.11 8.34 7.04
C GLU A 180 15.16 8.87 5.59
N ALA A 181 16.36 9.18 5.09
CA ALA A 181 16.54 9.68 3.73
C ALA A 181 16.16 8.65 2.64
N ALA A 182 16.43 7.36 2.89
CA ALA A 182 16.03 6.29 2.00
C ALA A 182 14.51 6.13 1.98
N LEU A 183 13.88 6.11 3.16
CA LEU A 183 12.42 6.05 3.32
C LEU A 183 11.74 7.23 2.64
N GLU A 184 12.28 8.44 2.78
CA GLU A 184 11.75 9.62 2.09
C GLU A 184 11.82 9.46 0.56
N THR A 185 12.95 8.98 0.06
CA THR A 185 13.16 8.78 -1.38
C THR A 185 12.22 7.71 -1.95
N TRP A 186 12.01 6.61 -1.21
CA TRP A 186 11.09 5.53 -1.58
C TRP A 186 9.63 6.00 -1.53
N ARG A 187 9.23 6.74 -0.49
CA ARG A 187 7.91 7.40 -0.41
C ARG A 187 7.65 8.23 -1.66
N ASP A 188 8.61 9.08 -2.03
CA ASP A 188 8.51 9.95 -3.19
C ASP A 188 8.56 9.18 -4.51
N ALA A 189 9.01 7.93 -4.51
CA ALA A 189 8.93 7.02 -5.65
C ALA A 189 7.57 6.29 -5.76
N GLY A 190 6.66 6.50 -4.80
CA GLY A 190 5.37 5.82 -4.74
C GLY A 190 5.40 4.51 -3.96
N ALA A 191 6.39 4.33 -3.08
CA ALA A 191 6.46 3.23 -2.13
C ALA A 191 6.10 3.70 -0.71
N PRO A 192 4.81 3.70 -0.33
CA PRO A 192 4.38 4.08 1.02
C PRO A 192 4.70 3.02 2.08
N LEU A 193 5.13 1.82 1.68
CA LEU A 193 5.39 0.68 2.56
C LEU A 193 6.81 0.16 2.41
N VAL A 194 7.38 -0.25 3.55
CA VAL A 194 8.66 -0.97 3.61
C VAL A 194 8.46 -2.30 4.34
N LEU A 195 8.97 -3.38 3.76
CA LEU A 195 9.00 -4.72 4.34
C LEU A 195 10.37 -4.96 4.96
N VAL A 196 10.41 -5.33 6.24
CA VAL A 196 11.65 -5.69 6.95
C VAL A 196 11.48 -6.95 7.79
N GLY A 197 12.55 -7.72 7.93
CA GLY A 197 12.61 -8.88 8.82
C GLY A 197 13.24 -8.56 10.17
N GLY A 198 12.67 -9.11 11.25
CA GLY A 198 13.23 -9.00 12.61
C GLY A 198 12.77 -7.77 13.39
N ALA A 199 12.46 -7.95 14.68
CA ALA A 199 11.86 -6.92 15.53
C ALA A 199 12.75 -5.69 15.73
N GLU A 200 14.08 -5.86 15.77
CA GLU A 200 15.02 -4.73 15.89
C GLU A 200 15.01 -3.84 14.64
N ALA A 201 15.01 -4.45 13.44
CA ALA A 201 14.91 -3.72 12.19
C ALA A 201 13.56 -3.02 12.05
N VAL A 202 12.47 -3.67 12.46
CA VAL A 202 11.13 -3.04 12.53
C VAL A 202 11.19 -1.80 13.41
N ARG A 203 11.72 -1.89 14.64
CA ARG A 203 11.78 -0.76 15.57
C ARG A 203 12.58 0.40 14.98
N ALA A 204 13.75 0.12 14.42
CA ALA A 204 14.61 1.13 13.80
C ALA A 204 13.91 1.84 12.63
N VAL A 205 13.22 1.09 11.77
CA VAL A 205 12.49 1.64 10.62
C VAL A 205 11.24 2.39 11.07
N VAL A 206 10.57 1.95 12.12
CA VAL A 206 9.43 2.68 12.73
C VAL A 206 9.87 4.06 13.23
N GLU A 207 11.01 4.14 13.92
CA GLU A 207 11.58 5.41 14.39
C GLU A 207 12.02 6.31 13.23
N ALA A 208 12.65 5.74 12.20
CA ALA A 208 13.03 6.48 11.00
C ALA A 208 11.80 7.00 10.24
N ALA A 209 10.75 6.16 10.08
CA ALA A 209 9.48 6.53 9.45
C ALA A 209 8.73 7.63 10.20
N GLY A 210 8.92 7.74 11.52
CA GLY A 210 8.41 8.85 12.34
C GLY A 210 9.06 10.21 12.05
N ARG A 211 10.26 10.22 11.49
CA ARG A 211 11.00 11.44 11.14
C ARG A 211 10.86 11.83 9.67
N VAL A 212 10.35 10.94 8.82
CA VAL A 212 10.09 11.23 7.41
C VAL A 212 9.09 12.38 7.30
N PRO A 213 9.44 13.49 6.62
CA PRO A 213 8.57 14.66 6.54
C PRO A 213 7.26 14.37 5.81
N ALA A 214 6.33 15.33 5.79
CA ALA A 214 5.18 15.23 4.91
C ALA A 214 5.60 15.28 3.43
N PRO A 215 4.94 14.51 2.54
CA PRO A 215 5.21 14.59 1.11
C PRO A 215 4.94 16.02 0.62
N ARG A 216 5.84 16.51 -0.24
CA ARG A 216 5.71 17.84 -0.83
C ARG A 216 4.44 17.85 -1.69
N LYS A 217 3.50 18.75 -1.39
CA LYS A 217 2.34 18.95 -2.27
C LYS A 217 2.85 19.25 -3.67
N PRO A 218 2.36 18.56 -4.72
CA PRO A 218 2.62 18.98 -6.08
C PRO A 218 2.25 20.46 -6.15
N ARG A 219 3.14 21.29 -6.71
CA ARG A 219 2.75 22.66 -7.07
C ARG A 219 1.53 22.47 -7.96
N ALA A 220 0.37 22.93 -7.51
CA ALA A 220 -0.85 22.81 -8.28
C ALA A 220 -0.53 23.32 -9.68
N SER A 221 -0.52 22.42 -10.67
CA SER A 221 -0.68 22.83 -12.05
C SER A 221 -1.97 23.64 -12.03
N GLY A 222 -1.85 24.92 -12.41
CA GLY A 222 -2.65 26.02 -11.90
C GLY A 222 -4.10 25.65 -11.61
N ALA A 223 -4.60 26.10 -10.45
CA ALA A 223 -6.02 26.18 -10.19
C ALA A 223 -6.71 26.66 -11.47
N MET A 224 -7.37 25.74 -12.18
CA MET A 224 -8.19 26.08 -13.32
C MET A 224 -9.17 27.11 -12.78
N PRO A 225 -9.17 28.36 -13.28
CA PRO A 225 -10.16 29.33 -12.86
C PRO A 225 -11.54 28.71 -13.14
N LEU A 226 -12.30 28.44 -12.08
CA LEU A 226 -13.70 28.08 -12.22
C LEU A 226 -14.40 29.34 -12.73
N VAL A 227 -14.68 29.37 -14.03
CA VAL A 227 -15.50 30.41 -14.63
C VAL A 227 -16.93 30.22 -14.09
N PRO A 228 -17.56 31.24 -13.48
CA PRO A 228 -18.96 31.14 -13.08
C PRO A 228 -19.80 30.83 -14.32
N ALA A 229 -20.57 29.73 -14.27
CA ALA A 229 -21.58 29.47 -15.29
C ALA A 229 -22.61 30.59 -15.19
N ALA A 230 -22.69 31.43 -16.23
CA ALA A 230 -23.78 32.38 -16.37
C ALA A 230 -25.08 31.57 -16.46
N SER A 231 -25.97 31.76 -15.49
CA SER A 231 -27.29 31.16 -15.48
C SER A 231 -28.00 31.49 -16.79
N THR A 232 -28.16 30.50 -17.66
CA THR A 232 -29.10 30.58 -18.78
C THR A 232 -30.49 30.64 -18.17
N THR A 233 -31.07 31.84 -18.15
CA THR A 233 -32.51 32.01 -17.93
C THR A 233 -33.23 31.27 -19.05
N ALA A 234 -33.81 30.12 -18.71
CA ALA A 234 -34.75 29.42 -19.55
C ALA A 234 -35.98 30.32 -19.73
N SER A 235 -36.12 30.93 -20.92
CA SER A 235 -37.38 31.50 -21.37
C SER A 235 -38.28 30.34 -21.81
N HIS A 236 -39.31 30.08 -21.00
CA HIS A 236 -40.50 29.31 -21.38
C HIS A 236 -41.13 29.94 -22.62
N ASP A 237 -41.22 29.18 -23.72
CA ASP A 237 -42.22 29.43 -24.76
C ASP A 237 -43.42 28.52 -24.49
N HIS A 238 -44.61 29.12 -24.53
CA HIS A 238 -45.91 28.47 -24.34
C HIS A 238 -46.26 27.64 -25.58
N ASP A 239 -46.62 26.37 -25.37
CA ASP A 239 -47.49 25.63 -26.30
C ASP A 239 -48.94 26.05 -25.99
N ASP A 240 -49.55 26.87 -26.84
CA ASP A 240 -51.01 27.07 -26.93
C ASP A 240 -51.53 26.12 -28.03
N ASP A 241 -52.14 25.01 -27.61
CA ASP A 241 -53.04 24.17 -28.42
C ASP A 241 -54.45 24.30 -27.82
N ASP A 242 -55.33 25.05 -28.49
CA ASP A 242 -56.81 24.96 -28.38
C ASP A 242 -57.47 25.70 -29.58
N ASP A 243 -57.77 24.97 -30.66
CA ASP A 243 -59.05 24.96 -31.43
C ASP A 243 -58.99 24.04 -32.67
#